data_AF-E6U3L4-F1
#
_entry.id   AF-E6U3L4-F1
#
_cell.length_a   1.000
_cell.length_b   1.000
_cell.length_c   1.000
_cell.angle_alpha   90.00
_cell.angle_beta   90.00
_cell.angle_gamma   90.00
#
_symmetry.space_group_name_H-M   'P 1'
#
loop_
_entity.id
_entity.type
_entity.pdbx_description
1 polymer ?
#
loop_
_entity_poly.entity_id
_entity_poly.type
_entity_poly.pdbx_seq_one_letter_code
_entity_poly.pdbx_strand_id
1 'polypeptide(L)'
;MDTYPYLEVQAAAPRLPDVAVAMVAGGPAYAGLRGRVQFTQRPGGVAVDAHIHGLPKTPTGFFAFHLHEGPCGNPGVNPADYFPQTGGHFNPGNTPHPFHAGDFPPLLETENGAAYLSFFTSRFTVRQVIGRSVVIHLNPDDFTTQPSGNAGPKIACGVIAAR
;
A
#
# COMPACT_ATOMS: atom_id res chain seq x y z
N MET A 1 21.50 51.58 28.44
CA MET A 1 22.41 50.40 28.42
C MET A 1 21.50 49.21 28.30
N ASP A 2 21.35 48.76 27.06
CA ASP A 2 20.22 47.98 26.59
C ASP A 2 20.47 46.49 26.83
N THR A 3 19.58 45.84 27.57
CA THR A 3 19.58 44.38 27.74
C THR A 3 18.52 43.78 26.82
N TYR A 4 18.92 43.38 25.61
CA TYR A 4 18.11 42.55 24.73
C TYR A 4 18.21 41.09 25.18
N PRO A 5 17.09 40.40 25.48
CA PRO A 5 17.14 38.97 25.78
C PRO A 5 17.40 38.20 24.48
N TYR A 6 18.38 37.32 24.52
CA TYR A 6 18.67 36.36 23.45
C TYR A 6 17.45 35.45 23.26
N LEU A 7 16.75 35.61 22.14
CA LEU A 7 15.79 34.62 21.66
C LEU A 7 16.57 33.39 21.23
N GLU A 8 16.49 32.31 22.00
CA GLU A 8 16.89 30.99 21.55
C GLU A 8 16.03 30.62 20.33
N VAL A 9 16.63 30.63 19.15
CA VAL A 9 16.02 30.04 17.96
C VAL A 9 16.02 28.53 18.17
N GLN A 10 14.95 28.01 18.76
CA GLN A 10 14.69 26.58 18.81
C GLN A 10 14.58 26.09 17.37
N ALA A 11 15.57 25.32 16.91
CA ALA A 11 15.52 24.69 15.60
C ALA A 11 14.21 23.89 15.49
N ALA A 12 13.35 24.26 14.53
CA ALA A 12 12.12 23.54 14.29
C ALA A 12 12.45 22.06 14.00
N ALA A 13 11.81 21.14 14.71
CA ALA A 13 11.96 19.72 14.44
C ALA A 13 11.67 19.45 12.95
N PRO A 14 12.44 18.58 12.27
CA PRO A 14 12.24 18.31 10.86
C PRO A 14 10.80 17.88 10.60
N ARG A 15 10.14 18.56 9.65
CA ARG A 15 8.77 18.23 9.26
C ARG A 15 8.74 16.79 8.75
N LEU A 16 7.89 15.97 9.37
CA LEU A 16 7.70 14.58 8.94
C LEU A 16 7.10 14.55 7.52
N PRO A 17 7.39 13.52 6.72
CA PRO A 17 6.85 13.42 5.37
C PRO A 17 5.33 13.28 5.43
N ASP A 18 4.64 14.26 4.85
CA ASP A 18 3.19 14.25 4.68
C ASP A 18 2.76 13.44 3.45
N VAL A 19 3.72 13.01 2.61
CA VAL A 19 3.47 12.25 1.40
C VAL A 19 4.43 11.06 1.31
N ALA A 20 3.89 9.89 0.94
CA ALA A 20 4.68 8.73 0.57
C ALA A 20 4.14 8.12 -0.73
N VAL A 21 5.00 7.41 -1.45
CA VAL A 21 4.67 6.79 -2.74
C VAL A 21 5.21 5.37 -2.77
N ALA A 22 4.40 4.45 -3.29
CA ALA A 22 4.84 3.14 -3.75
C ALA A 22 4.78 3.08 -5.28
N MET A 23 5.90 2.73 -5.90
CA MET A 23 5.94 2.34 -7.30
C MET A 23 5.72 0.83 -7.35
N VAL A 24 4.59 0.42 -7.92
CA VAL A 24 4.17 -0.99 -7.99
C VAL A 24 4.74 -1.61 -9.25
N ALA A 25 5.30 -2.82 -9.12
CA ALA A 25 5.77 -3.63 -10.23
C ALA A 25 5.27 -5.07 -10.09
N GLY A 26 4.90 -5.68 -11.21
CA GLY A 26 4.50 -7.08 -11.28
C GLY A 26 5.67 -8.04 -11.08
N GLY A 27 5.37 -9.26 -10.61
CA GLY A 27 6.32 -10.36 -10.60
C GLY A 27 6.67 -10.84 -12.02
N PRO A 28 7.61 -11.79 -12.20
CA PRO A 28 8.07 -12.24 -13.50
C PRO A 28 6.97 -12.65 -14.49
N ALA A 29 5.93 -13.35 -14.03
CA ALA A 29 4.79 -13.75 -14.85
C ALA A 29 3.85 -12.57 -15.23
N TYR A 30 4.02 -11.41 -14.58
CA TYR A 30 3.18 -10.22 -14.72
C TYR A 30 4.05 -8.98 -15.00
N ALA A 31 5.17 -9.12 -15.72
CA ALA A 31 6.15 -8.05 -15.93
C ALA A 31 5.60 -6.75 -16.57
N GLY A 32 4.43 -6.81 -17.23
CA GLY A 32 3.73 -5.64 -17.75
C GLY A 32 2.97 -4.82 -16.70
N LEU A 33 2.64 -5.42 -15.55
CA LEU A 33 1.90 -4.81 -14.46
C LEU A 33 2.78 -3.78 -13.76
N ARG A 34 2.29 -2.54 -13.69
CA ARG A 34 2.97 -1.44 -13.02
C ARG A 34 2.00 -0.41 -12.51
N GLY A 35 2.42 0.42 -11.57
CA GLY A 35 1.58 1.50 -11.11
C GLY A 35 2.22 2.41 -10.08
N ARG A 36 1.44 3.38 -9.62
CA ARG A 36 1.81 4.29 -8.53
C ARG A 36 0.68 4.33 -7.51
N VAL A 37 1.03 4.20 -6.24
CA VAL A 37 0.12 4.41 -5.11
C VAL A 37 0.69 5.55 -4.27
N GLN A 38 -0.08 6.62 -4.12
CA GLN A 38 0.30 7.78 -3.31
C GLN A 38 -0.50 7.79 -2.01
N PHE A 39 0.19 8.06 -0.92
CA PHE A 39 -0.36 8.25 0.41
C PHE A 39 -0.15 9.71 0.80
N THR A 40 -1.22 10.43 1.10
CA THR A 40 -1.17 11.83 1.51
C THR A 40 -1.79 11.98 2.89
N GLN A 41 -0.99 12.39 3.86
CA GLN A 41 -1.45 12.68 5.21
C GLN A 41 -2.38 13.90 5.16
N ARG A 42 -3.56 13.76 5.75
CA ARG A 42 -4.55 14.84 5.92
C ARG A 42 -5.01 14.88 7.38
N PRO A 43 -5.69 15.96 7.82
CA PRO A 43 -6.40 15.94 9.08
C PRO A 43 -7.37 14.74 9.13
N GLY A 44 -7.27 13.93 10.18
CA GLY A 44 -8.15 12.78 10.42
C GLY A 44 -7.76 11.46 9.73
N GLY A 45 -6.73 11.43 8.87
CA GLY A 45 -6.35 10.19 8.18
C GLY A 45 -5.47 10.38 6.95
N VAL A 46 -5.44 9.36 6.10
CA VAL A 46 -4.61 9.29 4.89
C VAL A 46 -5.51 9.14 3.67
N ALA A 47 -5.33 10.02 2.69
CA ALA A 47 -5.86 9.84 1.35
C ALA A 47 -4.91 8.92 0.56
N VAL A 48 -5.46 7.90 -0.08
CA VAL A 48 -4.72 6.90 -0.86
C VAL A 48 -5.23 6.94 -2.29
N ASP A 49 -4.33 7.18 -3.23
CA ASP A 49 -4.62 7.26 -4.66
C ASP A 49 -3.77 6.25 -5.44
N ALA A 50 -4.40 5.26 -6.05
CA ALA A 50 -3.77 4.19 -6.82
C ALA A 50 -4.09 4.31 -8.31
N HIS A 51 -3.04 4.30 -9.13
CA HIS A 51 -3.12 4.23 -10.59
C HIS A 51 -2.32 3.02 -11.05
N ILE A 52 -3.01 1.99 -11.53
CA ILE A 52 -2.42 0.71 -11.92
C ILE A 52 -2.69 0.45 -13.41
N HIS A 53 -1.72 -0.17 -14.09
CA HIS A 53 -1.82 -0.60 -15.47
C HIS A 53 -1.26 -2.02 -15.63
N GLY A 54 -1.69 -2.71 -16.68
CA GLY A 54 -1.21 -4.06 -17.00
C GLY A 54 -1.73 -5.15 -16.08
N LEU A 55 -2.88 -4.92 -15.41
CA LEU A 55 -3.61 -6.00 -14.74
C LEU A 55 -3.97 -7.09 -15.77
N PRO A 56 -3.85 -8.38 -15.40
CA PRO A 56 -4.28 -9.46 -16.27
C PRO A 56 -5.82 -9.46 -16.40
N LYS A 57 -6.36 -10.14 -17.42
CA LYS A 57 -7.81 -10.36 -17.50
C LYS A 57 -8.22 -11.49 -16.55
N THR A 58 -9.21 -11.25 -15.70
CA THR A 58 -9.84 -12.25 -14.83
C THR A 58 -11.35 -12.27 -15.07
N PRO A 59 -12.08 -13.35 -14.72
CA PRO A 59 -13.52 -13.41 -14.89
C PRO A 59 -14.31 -12.33 -14.12
N THR A 60 -13.75 -11.83 -13.00
CA THR A 60 -14.41 -10.87 -12.12
C THR A 60 -13.97 -9.43 -12.38
N GLY A 61 -12.76 -9.22 -12.92
CA GLY A 61 -12.13 -7.89 -13.01
C GLY A 61 -11.67 -7.32 -11.66
N PHE A 62 -11.91 -8.02 -10.54
CA PHE A 62 -11.53 -7.56 -9.20
C PHE A 62 -10.22 -8.21 -8.74
N PHE A 63 -9.36 -7.38 -8.12
CA PHE A 63 -8.07 -7.79 -7.56
C PHE A 63 -7.99 -7.32 -6.11
N ALA A 64 -7.74 -8.23 -5.18
CA ALA A 64 -7.50 -7.84 -3.80
C ALA A 64 -6.26 -6.95 -3.71
N PHE A 65 -6.34 -5.93 -2.86
CA PHE A 65 -5.33 -4.89 -2.77
C PHE A 65 -5.10 -4.58 -1.29
N HIS A 66 -3.87 -4.78 -0.83
CA HIS A 66 -3.57 -4.70 0.60
C HIS A 66 -2.28 -3.95 0.88
N LEU A 67 -2.22 -3.31 2.03
CA LEU A 67 -0.96 -2.90 2.65
C LEU A 67 -0.44 -4.05 3.52
N HIS A 68 0.77 -4.48 3.22
CA HIS A 68 1.48 -5.54 3.92
C HIS A 68 2.51 -4.97 4.90
N GLU A 69 2.86 -5.74 5.92
CA GLU A 69 3.75 -5.30 7.00
C GLU A 69 5.24 -5.20 6.60
N GLY A 70 5.65 -6.00 5.62
CA GLY A 70 7.03 -6.07 5.13
C GLY A 70 7.25 -5.43 3.76
N PRO A 71 8.50 -5.35 3.30
CA PRO A 71 8.85 -4.87 1.96
C PRO A 71 8.57 -5.93 0.90
N CYS A 72 8.64 -5.56 -0.38
CA CYS A 72 8.38 -6.49 -1.50
C CYS A 72 9.34 -7.70 -1.54
N GLY A 73 10.57 -7.55 -1.04
CA GLY A 73 11.61 -8.57 -1.18
C GLY A 73 11.90 -8.94 -2.64
N ASN A 74 12.59 -10.06 -2.84
CA ASN A 74 12.78 -10.62 -4.18
C ASN A 74 11.42 -11.13 -4.70
N PRO A 75 11.02 -10.79 -5.94
CA PRO A 75 9.78 -11.29 -6.53
C PRO A 75 9.70 -12.82 -6.56
N GLY A 76 10.81 -13.56 -6.43
CA GLY A 76 10.80 -15.02 -6.48
C GLY A 76 10.61 -15.53 -7.91
N VAL A 77 10.72 -16.84 -8.10
CA VAL A 77 10.58 -17.49 -9.43
C VAL A 77 9.25 -18.20 -9.60
N ASN A 78 8.64 -18.67 -8.51
CA ASN A 78 7.35 -19.33 -8.50
C ASN A 78 6.21 -18.32 -8.23
N PRO A 79 5.24 -18.14 -9.16
CA PRO A 79 4.10 -17.23 -8.95
C PRO A 79 3.31 -17.48 -7.66
N ALA A 80 3.29 -18.73 -7.17
CA ALA A 80 2.60 -19.06 -5.91
C ALA A 80 3.27 -18.41 -4.69
N ASP A 81 4.57 -18.12 -4.77
CA ASP A 81 5.41 -17.67 -3.66
C ASP A 81 6.03 -16.28 -3.93
N TYR A 82 5.43 -15.49 -4.81
CA TYR A 82 5.93 -14.15 -5.11
C TYR A 82 5.88 -13.23 -3.89
N PHE A 83 6.92 -12.41 -3.74
CA PHE A 83 7.07 -11.38 -2.68
C PHE A 83 6.92 -11.91 -1.24
N PRO A 84 7.66 -12.96 -0.82
CA PRO A 84 7.46 -13.62 0.47
C PRO A 84 7.78 -12.70 1.67
N GLN A 85 8.69 -11.74 1.50
CA GLN A 85 9.12 -10.82 2.55
C GLN A 85 8.08 -9.77 2.94
N THR A 86 6.98 -9.66 2.17
CA THR A 86 5.88 -8.75 2.50
C THR A 86 5.15 -9.19 3.77
N GLY A 87 5.23 -10.46 4.16
CA GLY A 87 4.52 -10.96 5.35
C GLY A 87 3.00 -10.90 5.19
N GLY A 88 2.30 -10.72 6.31
CA GLY A 88 0.85 -10.55 6.36
C GLY A 88 0.40 -9.12 6.06
N HIS A 89 -0.91 -8.90 6.18
CA HIS A 89 -1.47 -7.54 6.10
C HIS A 89 -0.97 -6.73 7.30
N PHE A 90 -0.78 -5.42 7.12
CA PHE A 90 -0.44 -4.55 8.23
C PHE A 90 -1.61 -4.51 9.23
N ASN A 91 -1.40 -5.09 10.42
CA ASN A 91 -2.45 -5.28 11.43
C ASN A 91 -1.96 -4.92 12.85
N PRO A 92 -1.65 -3.64 13.14
CA PRO A 92 -1.22 -3.23 14.48
C PRO A 92 -2.32 -3.39 15.53
N GLY A 93 -3.59 -3.46 15.12
CA GLY A 93 -4.73 -3.65 16.01
C GLY A 93 -5.03 -5.10 16.37
N ASN A 94 -4.32 -6.07 15.78
CA ASN A 94 -4.58 -7.49 15.95
C ASN A 94 -6.06 -7.86 15.81
N THR A 95 -6.72 -7.27 14.82
CA THR A 95 -8.12 -7.55 14.47
C THR A 95 -8.19 -8.66 13.44
N PRO A 96 -9.30 -9.41 13.32
CA PRO A 96 -9.49 -10.31 12.19
C PRO A 96 -9.74 -9.51 10.90
N HIS A 97 -9.37 -10.09 9.76
CA HIS A 97 -9.85 -9.61 8.46
C HIS A 97 -11.40 -9.63 8.45
N PRO A 98 -12.09 -8.60 7.91
CA PRO A 98 -11.60 -7.52 7.04
C PRO A 98 -11.26 -6.20 7.75
N PHE A 99 -10.87 -6.27 9.02
CA PHE A 99 -10.58 -5.11 9.84
C PHE A 99 -9.09 -4.85 10.06
N HIS A 100 -8.19 -5.48 9.30
CA HIS A 100 -6.78 -5.11 9.35
C HIS A 100 -6.62 -3.65 8.91
N ALA A 101 -5.60 -2.97 9.44
CA ALA A 101 -5.30 -1.61 9.00
C ALA A 101 -4.91 -1.56 7.50
N GLY A 102 -4.36 -2.66 6.99
CA GLY A 102 -3.98 -2.83 5.59
C GLY A 102 -5.02 -3.44 4.65
N ASP A 103 -6.23 -3.76 5.12
CA ASP A 103 -7.32 -4.18 4.23
C ASP A 103 -7.86 -2.96 3.46
N PHE A 104 -7.66 -2.91 2.15
CA PHE A 104 -8.15 -1.82 1.30
C PHE A 104 -9.35 -2.27 0.46
N PRO A 105 -10.13 -1.33 -0.11
CA PRO A 105 -11.04 -1.68 -1.19
C PRO A 105 -10.28 -2.35 -2.35
N PRO A 106 -10.86 -3.37 -3.01
CA PRO A 106 -10.23 -4.03 -4.13
C PRO A 106 -10.10 -3.09 -5.33
N LEU A 107 -9.12 -3.38 -6.19
CA LEU A 107 -9.01 -2.74 -7.49
C LEU A 107 -10.05 -3.36 -8.43
N LEU A 108 -10.76 -2.51 -9.17
CA LEU A 108 -11.57 -2.90 -10.32
C LEU A 108 -10.79 -2.57 -11.59
N GLU A 109 -10.44 -3.60 -12.35
CA GLU A 109 -9.94 -3.44 -13.71
C GLU A 109 -11.03 -2.87 -14.60
N THR A 110 -10.68 -1.84 -15.36
CA THR A 110 -11.61 -1.13 -16.24
C THR A 110 -11.39 -1.52 -17.68
N GLU A 111 -10.49 -0.84 -18.37
CA GLU A 111 -10.17 -1.12 -19.76
C GLU A 111 -8.66 -1.36 -19.90
N ASN A 112 -8.31 -2.38 -20.69
CA ASN A 112 -6.93 -2.68 -21.08
C ASN A 112 -5.96 -2.85 -19.89
N GLY A 113 -6.43 -3.45 -18.80
CA GLY A 113 -5.64 -3.74 -17.60
C GLY A 113 -5.42 -2.51 -16.71
N ALA A 114 -6.17 -1.43 -16.90
CA ALA A 114 -6.09 -0.23 -16.08
C ALA A 114 -6.98 -0.34 -14.83
N ALA A 115 -6.57 0.27 -13.73
CA ALA A 115 -7.41 0.48 -12.57
C ALA A 115 -7.07 1.82 -11.90
N TYR A 116 -8.11 2.51 -11.43
CA TYR A 116 -7.99 3.70 -10.59
C TYR A 116 -8.81 3.50 -9.32
N LEU A 117 -8.20 3.80 -8.18
CA LEU A 117 -8.85 3.73 -6.88
C LEU A 117 -8.38 4.92 -6.03
N SER A 118 -9.33 5.64 -5.43
CA SER A 118 -9.05 6.69 -4.46
C SER A 118 -9.95 6.50 -3.25
N PHE A 119 -9.37 6.49 -2.05
CA PHE A 119 -10.10 6.34 -0.81
C PHE A 119 -9.41 7.07 0.35
N PHE A 120 -10.15 7.24 1.45
CA PHE A 120 -9.65 7.83 2.68
C PHE A 120 -9.74 6.85 3.83
N THR A 121 -8.73 6.81 4.69
CA THR A 121 -8.72 5.91 5.86
C THR A 121 -8.05 6.57 7.06
N SER A 122 -8.59 6.31 8.25
CA SER A 122 -8.00 6.69 9.54
C SER A 122 -7.25 5.54 10.22
N ARG A 123 -7.13 4.38 9.57
CA ARG A 123 -6.56 3.15 10.15
C ARG A 123 -5.05 3.20 10.37
N PHE A 124 -4.35 4.16 9.74
CA PHE A 124 -2.91 4.37 9.87
C PHE A 124 -2.54 5.81 9.48
N THR A 125 -1.27 6.16 9.70
CA THR A 125 -0.63 7.41 9.27
C THR A 125 0.40 7.15 8.17
N VAL A 126 0.76 8.17 7.39
CA VAL A 126 1.82 8.04 6.36
C VAL A 126 3.13 7.53 6.97
N ARG A 127 3.48 8.03 8.16
CA ARG A 127 4.68 7.59 8.88
C ARG A 127 4.69 6.09 9.19
N GLN A 128 3.54 5.53 9.55
CA GLN A 128 3.43 4.11 9.87
C GLN A 128 3.59 3.22 8.64
N VAL A 129 3.40 3.73 7.43
CA VAL A 129 3.44 2.90 6.21
C VAL A 129 4.75 3.00 5.43
N ILE A 130 5.61 3.97 5.73
CA ILE A 130 6.95 4.04 5.13
C ILE A 130 7.75 2.76 5.47
N GLY A 131 8.39 2.17 4.46
CA GLY A 131 9.16 0.93 4.54
C GLY A 131 8.32 -0.35 4.39
N ARG A 132 6.98 -0.22 4.43
CA ARG A 132 6.03 -1.30 4.16
C ARG A 132 5.74 -1.41 2.67
N SER A 133 4.78 -2.24 2.27
CA SER A 133 4.45 -2.43 0.87
C SER A 133 2.97 -2.45 0.59
N VAL A 134 2.60 -2.03 -0.61
CA VAL A 134 1.30 -2.38 -1.20
C VAL A 134 1.46 -3.64 -2.05
N VAL A 135 0.46 -4.52 -2.00
CA VAL A 135 0.43 -5.78 -2.74
C VAL A 135 -0.89 -5.89 -3.47
N ILE A 136 -0.82 -6.32 -4.72
CA ILE A 136 -1.99 -6.69 -5.54
C ILE A 136 -1.99 -8.22 -5.64
N HIS A 137 -3.13 -8.84 -5.36
CA HIS A 137 -3.33 -10.27 -5.53
C HIS A 137 -4.18 -10.59 -6.76
N LEU A 138 -4.08 -11.84 -7.25
CA LEU A 138 -4.78 -12.27 -8.46
C LEU A 138 -6.30 -12.39 -8.30
N ASN A 139 -6.77 -12.86 -7.14
CA ASN A 139 -8.19 -13.09 -6.91
C ASN A 139 -8.84 -11.88 -6.20
N PRO A 140 -10.18 -11.77 -6.24
CA PRO A 140 -10.90 -10.83 -5.40
C PRO A 140 -10.71 -11.12 -3.91
N ASP A 141 -10.92 -10.08 -3.10
CA ASP A 141 -11.09 -10.19 -1.65
C ASP A 141 -12.55 -10.57 -1.33
N ASP A 142 -12.76 -11.64 -0.56
CA ASP A 142 -14.09 -12.07 -0.08
C ASP A 142 -14.53 -11.44 1.25
N PHE A 143 -13.69 -10.58 1.84
CA PHE A 143 -13.89 -9.84 3.09
C PHE A 143 -14.18 -10.72 4.31
N THR A 144 -13.88 -12.02 4.27
CA THR A 144 -14.29 -12.97 5.32
C THR A 144 -13.19 -13.95 5.67
N THR A 145 -12.58 -14.58 4.66
CA THR A 145 -11.62 -15.66 4.84
C THR A 145 -10.33 -15.14 5.45
N GLN A 146 -9.80 -15.82 6.47
CA GLN A 146 -8.52 -15.45 7.07
C GLN A 146 -7.34 -16.05 6.29
N PRO A 147 -6.17 -15.39 6.28
CA PRO A 147 -5.91 -14.04 6.79
C PRO A 147 -6.16 -12.93 5.75
N SER A 148 -6.48 -13.29 4.51
CA SER A 148 -6.36 -12.38 3.35
C SER A 148 -7.52 -12.49 2.36
N GLY A 149 -8.72 -12.81 2.83
CA GLY A 149 -9.93 -12.78 2.01
C GLY A 149 -9.93 -13.73 0.80
N ASN A 150 -9.22 -14.85 0.89
CA ASN A 150 -9.02 -15.79 -0.23
C ASN A 150 -8.44 -15.14 -1.51
N ALA A 151 -7.66 -14.06 -1.33
CA ALA A 151 -7.08 -13.25 -2.39
C ALA A 151 -6.14 -13.99 -3.36
N GLY A 152 -5.67 -15.19 -3.02
CA GLY A 152 -4.77 -15.96 -3.87
C GLY A 152 -3.36 -15.34 -3.96
N PRO A 153 -2.60 -15.66 -5.03
CA PRO A 153 -1.18 -15.31 -5.13
C PRO A 153 -0.97 -13.80 -5.27
N LYS A 154 0.17 -13.32 -4.75
CA LYS A 154 0.64 -11.93 -4.87
C LYS A 154 1.21 -11.73 -6.28
N ILE A 155 0.63 -10.84 -7.08
CA ILE A 155 1.04 -10.65 -8.48
C ILE A 155 1.85 -9.37 -8.71
N ALA A 156 1.75 -8.40 -7.82
CA ALA A 156 2.55 -7.18 -7.85
C ALA A 156 2.80 -6.62 -6.46
N CYS A 157 3.87 -5.84 -6.33
CA CYS A 157 4.23 -5.20 -5.08
C CYS A 157 4.92 -3.85 -5.31
N GLY A 158 4.75 -2.90 -4.38
CA GLY A 158 5.54 -1.68 -4.32
C GLY A 158 5.89 -1.29 -2.88
N VAL A 159 7.18 -1.07 -2.59
CA VAL A 159 7.64 -0.56 -1.29
C VAL A 159 7.28 0.92 -1.19
N ILE A 160 6.72 1.32 -0.05
CA ILE A 160 6.30 2.69 0.23
C ILE A 160 7.49 3.48 0.76
N ALA A 161 7.88 4.54 0.04
CA ALA A 161 8.96 5.44 0.42
C ALA A 161 8.43 6.86 0.63
N ALA A 162 9.07 7.60 1.54
CA ALA A 162 8.83 9.04 1.68
C ALA A 162 9.17 9.76 0.36
N ARG A 163 8.42 10.82 0.07
CA ARG A 163 8.66 11.69 -1.09
C ARG A 163 9.24 13.03 -0.66
#